data_AF-A0A2K4AI17-F1
#
_entry.id   AF-A0A2K4AI17-F1
#
_cell.length_a   1.000
_cell.length_b   1.000
_cell.length_c   1.000
_cell.angle_alpha   90.00
_cell.angle_beta   90.00
_cell.angle_gamma   90.00
#
_symmetry.space_group_name_H-M   'P 1'
#
loop_
_entity.id
_entity.type
_entity.pdbx_description
1 polymer ?
#
loop_
_entity_poly.entity_id
_entity_poly.type
_entity_poly.pdbx_seq_one_letter_code
_entity_poly.pdbx_strand_id
1 'polypeptide(L)'
;MKYLILSLVANLLIFGILSAIGLNINILVAMMLILVIPMTISGILFFKTNLDKTYIFFNIFFIDFYYYIYNVHLMELPRFNSYIKTEMMDLEDIDILITSKDFGFDEIVFFTLYLLLIFIVLYYLKKQARWKD
;
A
#
# COMPACT_ATOMS: atom_id res chain seq x y z
N MET A 1 3.42 -15.00 -15.47
CA MET A 1 4.70 -15.03 -14.71
C MET A 1 5.58 -13.81 -14.88
N LYS A 2 6.11 -13.44 -16.07
CA LYS A 2 7.04 -12.30 -16.20
C LYS A 2 6.55 -10.97 -15.59
N TYR A 3 5.27 -10.61 -15.83
CA TYR A 3 4.69 -9.37 -15.31
C TYR A 3 4.41 -9.44 -13.80
N LEU A 4 4.17 -10.63 -13.26
CA LEU A 4 4.05 -10.83 -11.81
C LEU A 4 5.38 -10.50 -11.15
N ILE A 5 6.45 -11.15 -11.60
CA ILE A 5 7.82 -10.93 -11.08
C ILE A 5 8.21 -9.47 -11.19
N LEU A 6 7.94 -8.83 -12.35
CA LEU A 6 8.23 -7.41 -12.54
C LEU A 6 7.45 -6.52 -11.56
N SER A 7 6.18 -6.84 -11.29
CA SER A 7 5.36 -6.11 -10.32
C SER A 7 5.92 -6.25 -8.91
N LEU A 8 6.33 -7.46 -8.52
CA LEU A 8 6.92 -7.72 -7.22
C LEU A 8 8.23 -6.95 -7.03
N VAL A 9 9.13 -7.03 -8.02
CA VAL A 9 10.41 -6.31 -7.98
C VAL A 9 10.20 -4.80 -7.94
N ALA A 10 9.30 -4.26 -8.75
CA ALA A 10 9.02 -2.83 -8.77
C ALA A 10 8.41 -2.34 -7.45
N ASN A 11 7.43 -3.06 -6.90
CA ASN A 11 6.83 -2.73 -5.61
C ASN A 11 7.88 -2.80 -4.49
N LEU A 12 8.68 -3.87 -4.45
CA LEU A 12 9.77 -4.01 -3.47
C LEU A 12 10.77 -2.85 -3.53
N LEU A 13 11.19 -2.44 -4.73
CA LEU A 13 12.10 -1.31 -4.92
C LEU A 13 11.49 -0.01 -4.41
N ILE A 14 10.22 0.26 -4.72
CA ILE A 14 9.53 1.46 -4.23
C ILE A 14 9.45 1.47 -2.71
N PHE A 15 9.00 0.38 -2.09
CA PHE A 15 8.94 0.28 -0.64
C PHE A 15 10.33 0.42 0.01
N GLY A 16 11.38 -0.15 -0.60
CA GLY A 16 12.76 0.03 -0.16
C GLY A 16 13.25 1.47 -0.26
N ILE A 17 12.96 2.17 -1.37
CA ILE A 17 13.30 3.59 -1.55
C ILE A 17 12.56 4.45 -0.52
N LEU A 18 11.25 4.23 -0.36
CA LEU A 18 10.43 4.94 0.63
C LEU A 18 10.95 4.71 2.05
N SER A 19 11.56 3.55 2.33
CA SER A 19 12.10 3.21 3.66
C SER A 19 13.42 3.95 3.87
N ALA A 20 14.29 3.95 2.85
CA ALA A 20 15.57 4.64 2.89
C ALA A 20 15.43 6.18 2.99
N ILE A 21 14.41 6.77 2.35
CA ILE A 21 14.12 8.21 2.47
C ILE A 21 13.59 8.55 3.88
N GLY A 22 12.92 7.58 4.52
CA GLY A 22 12.26 7.75 5.81
C GLY A 22 11.19 8.85 5.78
N LEU A 23 10.89 9.39 6.96
CA LEU A 23 9.94 10.50 7.15
C LEU A 23 10.56 11.88 6.88
N ASN A 24 11.37 12.01 5.84
CA ASN A 24 11.80 13.34 5.36
C ASN A 24 10.67 14.09 4.62
N ILE A 25 9.63 13.36 4.21
CA ILE A 25 8.39 13.91 3.65
C ILE A 25 7.30 13.90 4.73
N ASN A 26 6.26 14.70 4.53
CA ASN A 26 5.08 14.71 5.41
C ASN A 26 4.49 13.28 5.54
N ILE A 27 4.16 12.85 6.76
CA ILE A 27 3.62 11.51 7.06
C ILE A 27 2.36 11.18 6.27
N LEU A 28 1.45 12.14 6.13
CA LEU A 28 0.24 11.97 5.32
C LEU A 28 0.61 11.69 3.86
N VAL A 29 1.59 12.41 3.33
CA VAL A 29 2.09 12.21 1.96
C VAL A 29 2.77 10.85 1.84
N ALA A 30 3.59 10.44 2.82
CA ALA A 30 4.19 9.12 2.84
C ALA A 30 3.11 8.03 2.81
N MET A 31 2.09 8.12 3.67
CA MET A 31 0.96 7.19 3.73
C MET A 31 0.18 7.11 2.41
N MET A 32 -0.05 8.24 1.75
CA MET A 32 -0.69 8.27 0.44
C MET A 32 0.19 7.62 -0.64
N LEU A 33 1.50 7.90 -0.66
CA LEU A 33 2.42 7.36 -1.66
C LEU A 33 2.61 5.85 -1.55
N ILE A 34 2.66 5.33 -0.32
CA ILE A 34 2.69 3.90 0.00
C ILE A 34 1.53 3.15 -0.66
N LEU A 35 0.36 3.77 -0.73
CA LEU A 35 -0.83 3.17 -1.29
C LEU A 35 -0.86 3.37 -2.81
N VAL A 36 -0.70 4.62 -3.27
CA VAL A 36 -0.92 5.00 -4.66
C VAL A 36 0.13 4.44 -5.63
N ILE A 37 1.42 4.48 -5.27
CA ILE A 37 2.48 4.08 -6.21
C ILE A 37 2.42 2.56 -6.51
N PRO A 38 2.38 1.67 -5.51
CA PRO A 38 2.31 0.23 -5.78
C PRO A 38 1.05 -0.17 -6.53
N MET A 39 -0.09 0.45 -6.20
CA MET A 39 -1.35 0.24 -6.92
C MET A 39 -1.24 0.65 -8.39
N THR A 40 -0.60 1.79 -8.67
CA THR A 40 -0.41 2.27 -10.05
C THR A 40 0.47 1.32 -10.84
N ILE A 41 1.59 0.86 -10.26
CA ILE A 41 2.50 -0.11 -10.87
C ILE A 41 1.76 -1.39 -11.22
N SER A 42 1.07 -1.98 -10.24
CA SER A 42 0.33 -3.21 -10.43
C SER A 42 -0.85 -3.04 -11.40
N GLY A 43 -1.52 -1.89 -11.42
CA GLY A 43 -2.57 -1.57 -12.40
C GLY A 43 -2.04 -1.51 -13.84
N ILE A 44 -0.93 -0.81 -14.08
CA ILE A 44 -0.31 -0.74 -15.41
C ILE A 44 0.13 -2.12 -15.89
N LEU A 45 0.78 -2.88 -15.02
CA LEU A 45 1.26 -4.22 -15.35
C LEU A 45 0.09 -5.21 -15.51
N PHE A 46 -1.02 -5.00 -14.80
CA PHE A 46 -2.25 -5.75 -14.97
C PHE A 46 -2.77 -5.66 -16.40
N PHE A 47 -2.79 -4.49 -17.03
CA PHE A 47 -3.26 -4.37 -18.43
C PHE A 47 -2.33 -5.07 -19.44
N LYS A 48 -1.04 -5.20 -19.13
CA LYS A 48 -0.05 -5.90 -19.97
C LYS A 48 -0.06 -7.43 -19.85
N THR A 49 -0.61 -7.98 -18.76
CA THR A 49 -0.75 -9.44 -18.58
C THR A 49 -2.00 -9.98 -19.28
N ASN A 50 -2.21 -11.30 -19.30
CA ASN A 50 -3.52 -11.88 -19.62
C ASN A 50 -4.49 -11.71 -18.44
N LEU A 51 -5.78 -12.00 -18.63
CA LEU A 51 -6.79 -12.01 -17.55
C LEU A 51 -6.55 -13.20 -16.62
N ASP A 52 -5.45 -13.16 -15.88
CA ASP A 52 -4.99 -14.22 -14.99
C ASP A 52 -5.31 -13.87 -13.53
N LYS A 53 -6.18 -14.67 -12.90
CA LYS A 53 -6.57 -14.50 -11.49
C LYS A 53 -5.40 -14.75 -10.54
N THR A 54 -4.44 -15.57 -10.93
CA THR A 54 -3.23 -15.87 -10.16
C THR A 54 -2.37 -14.62 -10.00
N TYR A 55 -2.25 -13.82 -11.07
CA TYR A 55 -1.55 -12.53 -11.02
C TYR A 55 -2.21 -11.58 -10.01
N ILE A 56 -3.55 -11.51 -9.99
CA ILE A 56 -4.30 -10.66 -9.07
C ILE A 56 -4.04 -11.09 -7.62
N PHE A 57 -4.23 -12.37 -7.32
CA PHE A 57 -4.06 -12.91 -5.97
C PHE A 57 -2.67 -12.62 -5.42
N PHE A 58 -1.60 -12.96 -6.17
CA PHE A 58 -0.25 -12.71 -5.71
C PHE A 58 0.08 -11.23 -5.60
N ASN A 59 -0.44 -10.37 -6.48
CA ASN A 59 -0.21 -8.93 -6.34
C ASN A 59 -0.81 -8.38 -5.05
N ILE A 60 -2.06 -8.74 -4.73
CA ILE A 60 -2.70 -8.32 -3.48
C ILE A 60 -1.86 -8.80 -2.29
N PHE A 61 -1.57 -10.10 -2.24
CA PHE A 61 -0.82 -10.70 -1.14
C PHE A 61 0.54 -10.02 -0.88
N PHE A 62 1.33 -9.79 -1.94
CA PHE A 62 2.64 -9.18 -1.78
C PHE A 62 2.58 -7.67 -1.51
N ILE A 63 1.61 -6.94 -2.05
CA ILE A 63 1.41 -5.53 -1.70
C ILE A 63 1.03 -5.40 -0.23
N ASP A 64 0.11 -6.24 0.27
CA ASP A 64 -0.27 -6.29 1.69
C ASP A 64 0.95 -6.60 2.57
N PHE A 65 1.76 -7.57 2.16
CA PHE A 65 2.99 -7.93 2.88
C PHE A 65 4.01 -6.78 2.91
N TYR A 66 4.26 -6.12 1.79
CA TYR A 66 5.19 -4.98 1.74
C TYR A 66 4.66 -3.78 2.52
N TYR A 67 3.35 -3.52 2.42
CA TYR A 67 2.68 -2.49 3.20
C TYR A 67 2.86 -2.72 4.70
N TYR A 68 2.63 -3.94 5.18
CA TYR A 68 2.79 -4.29 6.58
C TYR A 68 4.23 -4.06 7.07
N ILE A 69 5.23 -4.64 6.38
CA ILE A 69 6.64 -4.48 6.75
C ILE A 69 7.05 -3.01 6.76
N TYR A 70 6.61 -2.25 5.77
CA TYR A 70 6.94 -0.84 5.66
C TYR A 70 6.36 -0.02 6.81
N ASN A 71 5.11 -0.28 7.21
CA ASN A 71 4.50 0.43 8.34
C ASN A 71 5.17 0.08 9.68
N VAL A 72 5.52 -1.19 9.90
CA VAL A 72 6.32 -1.60 11.08
C VAL A 72 7.63 -0.83 11.11
N HIS A 73 8.33 -0.75 9.98
CA HIS A 73 9.58 0.01 9.89
C HIS A 73 9.39 1.52 10.10
N LEU A 74 8.29 2.10 9.60
CA LEU A 74 7.98 3.52 9.83
C LEU A 74 7.78 3.84 11.32
N MET A 75 7.10 2.96 12.06
CA MET A 75 6.85 3.15 13.50
C MET A 75 8.14 3.15 14.33
N GLU A 76 9.18 2.47 13.85
CA GLU A 76 10.50 2.46 14.50
C GLU A 76 11.28 3.78 14.29
N LEU A 77 10.88 4.63 13.32
CA LEU A 77 11.62 5.86 13.03
C LEU A 77 11.40 6.92 14.13
N PRO A 78 12.47 7.54 14.67
CA PRO A 78 12.36 8.54 15.75
C PRO A 78 11.46 9.73 15.40
N ARG A 79 11.42 10.10 14.11
CA ARG A 79 10.58 11.20 13.59
C ARG A 79 9.10 10.89 13.60
N PHE A 80 8.72 9.61 13.53
CA PHE A 80 7.32 9.18 13.59
C PHE A 80 6.75 9.53 14.97
N ASN A 81 7.45 9.12 16.03
CA ASN A 81 7.05 9.41 17.41
C ASN A 81 7.00 10.92 17.70
N SER A 82 7.96 11.70 17.19
CA SER A 82 7.92 13.16 17.38
C SER A 82 6.76 13.82 16.65
N TYR A 83 6.43 13.39 15.42
CA TYR A 83 5.32 13.95 14.66
C TYR A 83 3.97 13.65 15.32
N ILE A 84 3.76 12.38 15.68
CA ILE A 84 2.55 11.94 16.37
C ILE A 84 2.37 12.74 17.66
N LYS A 85 3.44 12.92 18.44
CA LYS A 85 3.40 13.72 19.67
C LYS A 85 3.05 15.19 19.44
N THR A 86 3.58 15.81 18.39
CA THR A 86 3.30 17.22 18.06
C THR A 86 1.86 17.43 17.58
N GLU A 87 1.37 16.60 16.66
CA GLU A 87 -0.02 16.70 16.17
C GLU A 87 -1.04 16.29 17.26
N MET A 88 -0.66 15.42 18.19
CA MET A 88 -1.49 15.06 19.35
C MET A 88 -1.60 16.17 20.39
N MET A 89 -0.54 16.97 20.58
CA MET A 89 -0.62 18.14 21.47
C MET A 89 -1.63 19.16 20.96
N ASP A 90 -1.82 19.28 19.63
CA ASP A 90 -2.86 20.13 19.04
C ASP A 90 -4.29 19.54 19.18
N LEU A 91 -4.42 18.26 19.59
CA LEU A 91 -5.68 17.52 19.75
C LEU A 91 -6.08 17.33 21.23
N GLU A 92 -5.41 17.97 22.20
CA GLU A 92 -5.59 17.80 23.66
C GLU A 92 -7.02 18.01 24.21
N ASP A 93 -8.00 18.45 23.41
CA ASP A 93 -9.43 18.48 23.79
C ASP A 93 -10.18 17.16 23.51
N ILE A 94 -9.51 16.13 22.97
CA ILE A 94 -10.09 14.80 22.73
C ILE A 94 -9.15 13.75 23.31
N ASP A 95 -9.59 13.05 24.36
CA ASP A 95 -8.91 11.89 24.98
C ASP A 95 -8.82 10.70 24.00
N ILE A 96 -8.06 10.84 22.92
CA ILE A 96 -7.72 9.74 22.02
C ILE A 96 -6.45 9.11 22.59
N LEU A 97 -6.65 8.16 23.50
CA LEU A 97 -5.59 7.32 24.04
C LEU A 97 -5.03 6.45 22.90
N ILE A 98 -4.09 6.98 22.12
CA ILE A 98 -3.28 6.15 21.22
C ILE A 98 -2.24 5.47 22.09
N THR A 99 -2.67 4.42 22.78
CA THR A 99 -1.79 3.26 22.96
C THR A 99 -1.15 2.97 21.62
N SER A 100 0.14 2.66 21.59
CA SER A 100 0.82 2.07 20.44
C SER A 100 0.00 0.89 19.94
N LYS A 101 -1.00 1.17 19.10
CA LYS A 101 -1.85 0.16 18.53
C LYS A 101 -0.93 -0.44 17.48
N ASP A 102 -0.33 -1.57 17.85
CA ASP A 102 0.38 -2.42 16.92
C ASP A 102 -0.51 -2.54 15.69
N PHE A 103 0.07 -2.31 14.51
CA PHE A 103 -0.64 -2.37 13.23
C PHE A 103 -1.55 -3.61 13.21
N GLY A 104 -2.84 -3.35 13.30
CA GLY A 104 -3.83 -4.33 13.69
C GLY A 104 -4.28 -5.16 12.51
N PHE A 105 -4.77 -6.37 12.82
CA PHE A 105 -5.36 -7.25 11.82
C PHE A 105 -6.51 -6.56 11.05
N ASP A 106 -7.23 -5.63 11.69
CA ASP A 106 -8.29 -4.83 11.08
C ASP A 106 -7.79 -3.92 9.95
N GLU A 107 -6.63 -3.29 10.09
CA GLU A 107 -6.04 -2.44 9.06
C GLU A 107 -5.56 -3.26 7.86
N ILE A 108 -4.98 -4.44 8.11
CA ILE A 108 -4.60 -5.39 7.05
C ILE A 108 -5.85 -5.84 6.30
N VAL A 109 -6.90 -6.27 7.01
CA VAL A 109 -8.17 -6.71 6.39
C VAL A 109 -8.79 -5.58 5.56
N PHE A 110 -8.82 -4.36 6.08
CA PHE A 110 -9.32 -3.21 5.34
C PHE A 110 -8.55 -2.99 4.04
N PHE A 111 -7.22 -3.00 4.10
CA PHE A 111 -6.37 -2.79 2.93
C PHE A 111 -6.52 -3.92 1.90
N THR A 112 -6.59 -5.18 2.34
CA THR A 112 -6.86 -6.33 1.47
C THR A 112 -8.20 -6.19 0.75
N LEU A 113 -9.28 -5.84 1.48
CA LEU A 113 -10.61 -5.66 0.89
C LEU A 113 -10.64 -4.51 -0.11
N TYR A 114 -9.95 -3.41 0.20
CA TYR A 114 -9.80 -2.26 -0.69
C TYR A 114 -9.07 -2.63 -1.98
N LEU A 115 -7.92 -3.33 -1.90
CA LEU A 115 -7.19 -3.80 -3.07
C LEU A 115 -8.03 -4.78 -3.90
N LEU A 116 -8.74 -5.70 -3.24
CA LEU A 116 -9.61 -6.65 -3.92
C LEU A 116 -10.66 -5.92 -4.77
N LEU A 117 -11.30 -4.89 -4.23
CA LEU A 117 -12.29 -4.08 -4.95
C LEU A 117 -11.67 -3.41 -6.19
N ILE A 118 -10.48 -2.82 -6.05
CA ILE A 118 -9.76 -2.21 -7.18
C ILE A 118 -9.46 -3.24 -8.27
N PHE A 119 -8.90 -4.39 -7.91
CA PHE A 119 -8.55 -5.42 -8.88
C PHE A 119 -9.79 -6.03 -9.57
N ILE A 120 -10.92 -6.12 -8.87
CA ILE A 120 -12.20 -6.49 -9.47
C ILE A 120 -12.59 -5.46 -10.55
N VAL A 121 -12.56 -4.17 -10.23
CA VAL A 121 -12.89 -3.10 -11.19
C VAL A 121 -11.94 -3.14 -12.40
N LEU A 122 -10.63 -3.24 -12.16
CA LEU A 122 -9.62 -3.37 -13.22
C LEU A 122 -9.87 -4.59 -14.11
N TYR A 123 -10.24 -5.72 -13.51
CA TYR A 123 -10.57 -6.95 -14.24
C TYR A 123 -11.75 -6.73 -15.19
N TYR A 124 -12.84 -6.11 -14.72
CA TYR A 124 -14.00 -5.82 -15.55
C TYR A 124 -13.67 -4.83 -16.67
N LEU A 125 -12.95 -3.75 -16.38
CA LEU A 125 -12.53 -2.76 -17.38
C LEU A 125 -11.70 -3.40 -18.50
N LYS A 126 -10.71 -4.22 -18.12
CA LYS A 126 -9.87 -4.92 -19.09
C LYS A 126 -10.64 -5.96 -19.90
N LYS A 127 -11.58 -6.68 -19.28
CA LYS A 127 -12.45 -7.62 -19.98
C LYS A 127 -13.29 -6.89 -21.03
N GLN A 128 -13.86 -5.73 -20.69
CA GLN A 128 -14.64 -4.91 -21.62
C GLN A 128 -13.78 -4.37 -22.78
N ALA A 129 -12.55 -3.94 -22.51
CA ALA A 129 -11.63 -3.47 -23.56
C ALA A 129 -11.35 -4.55 -24.61
N ARG A 130 -11.09 -5.80 -24.18
CA ARG A 130 -10.89 -6.93 -25.11
C ARG A 130 -12.10 -7.31 -25.96
N TRP A 131 -13.31 -6.93 -25.55
CA TRP A 131 -14.53 -7.22 -26.31
C TRP A 131 -14.80 -6.17 -27.39
N LYS A 132 -14.08 -5.05 -27.36
CA LYS A 132 -14.16 -3.97 -28.36
C LYS A 132 -13.11 -4.09 -29.48
N ASP A 133 -12.09 -4.94 -29.27
CA ASP A 133 -11.08 -5.31 -30.26
C ASP A 133 -11.51 -6.57 -31.03
#